data_AF-A0AAD4DXI9-F1
#
_entry.id   AF-A0AAD4DXI9-F1
#
_cell.length_a   1.000
_cell.length_b   1.000
_cell.length_c   1.000
_cell.angle_alpha   90.00
_cell.angle_beta   90.00
_cell.angle_gamma   90.00
#
_symmetry.space_group_name_H-M   'P 1'
#
loop_
_entity.id
_entity.type
_entity.pdbx_description
1 polymer ?
#
loop_
_entity_poly.entity_id
_entity_poly.type
_entity_poly.pdbx_seq_one_letter_code
_entity_poly.pdbx_strand_id
1 'polypeptide(L)'
;MEHPSVYITTARSLQPLAYICTLIAATFWTYDYICSLHEEWTFLLRSRLTKVKVLYIVTRYVPFFIVAADLYMNFSGNEDRDQCLILSNIYACLRLISLACSECLFVLRTCALWNNNRIILIAILSTIFAIGIWLTTVATSHVTNSVIPDITGCHRSSGSFSFFMQFIVLLVFQLVLVSLTLVRVVQSWRSAQGPLYAILLKHNIFYYACGLLLSAINILVPKLLDYSISYFVPESLEVLILAMLATRMHLHLWHMNRHANGSEALVCISMSDMSPVN
;
A
#
# COMPACT_ATOMS: atom_id res chain seq x y z
N MET A 1 -17.84 -31.66 5.51
CA MET A 1 -17.03 -32.43 4.54
C MET A 1 -17.57 -32.08 3.16
N GLU A 2 -17.14 -30.96 2.60
CA GLU A 2 -17.55 -30.54 1.26
C GLU A 2 -16.81 -31.38 0.21
N HIS A 3 -17.57 -31.88 -0.77
CA HIS A 3 -17.07 -32.80 -1.77
C HIS A 3 -15.99 -32.15 -2.65
N PRO A 4 -14.82 -32.79 -2.85
CA PRO A 4 -13.71 -32.25 -3.63
C PRO A 4 -14.08 -31.91 -5.09
N SER A 5 -15.12 -32.55 -5.65
CA SER A 5 -15.60 -32.28 -7.00
C SER A 5 -16.23 -30.89 -7.16
N VAL A 6 -16.92 -30.37 -6.14
CA VAL A 6 -17.58 -29.05 -6.19
C VAL A 6 -16.54 -27.93 -6.17
N TYR A 7 -15.49 -28.06 -5.36
CA TYR A 7 -14.38 -27.10 -5.34
C TYR A 7 -13.65 -27.03 -6.68
N ILE A 8 -13.45 -28.15 -7.35
CA ILE A 8 -12.75 -28.21 -8.65
C ILE A 8 -13.56 -27.48 -9.73
N THR A 9 -14.88 -27.69 -9.76
CA THR A 9 -15.76 -26.99 -10.71
C THR A 9 -15.86 -25.49 -10.44
N THR A 10 -15.88 -25.07 -9.17
CA THR A 10 -15.89 -23.66 -8.77
C THR A 10 -14.54 -22.98 -9.03
N ALA A 11 -13.43 -23.69 -8.84
CA ALA A 11 -12.10 -23.17 -9.12
C ALA A 11 -11.89 -22.88 -10.61
N ARG A 12 -12.36 -23.80 -11.47
CA ARG A 12 -12.25 -23.69 -12.93
C ARG A 12 -13.07 -22.54 -13.52
N SER A 13 -14.23 -22.23 -12.95
CA SER A 13 -15.06 -21.12 -13.42
C SER A 13 -14.53 -19.75 -12.99
N LEU A 14 -13.76 -19.67 -11.89
CA LEU A 14 -13.20 -18.42 -11.36
C LEU A 14 -11.80 -18.06 -11.89
N GLN A 15 -11.06 -19.00 -12.45
CA GLN A 15 -9.74 -18.76 -13.05
C GLN A 15 -9.70 -17.60 -14.07
N PRO A 16 -10.64 -17.48 -15.04
CA PRO A 16 -10.65 -16.34 -15.97
C PRO A 16 -10.86 -14.99 -15.26
N LEU A 17 -11.61 -14.96 -14.16
CA LEU A 17 -11.80 -13.75 -13.36
C LEU A 17 -10.48 -13.30 -12.73
N ALA A 18 -9.71 -14.24 -12.16
CA ALA A 18 -8.41 -13.94 -11.58
C ALA A 18 -7.43 -13.37 -12.61
N TYR A 19 -7.34 -13.99 -13.80
CA TYR A 19 -6.51 -13.49 -14.90
C TYR A 19 -6.91 -12.06 -15.33
N ILE A 20 -8.21 -11.82 -15.53
CA ILE A 20 -8.72 -10.51 -15.93
C ILE A 20 -8.38 -9.47 -14.86
N CYS A 21 -8.57 -9.78 -13.57
CA CYS A 21 -8.26 -8.86 -12.50
C CYS A 21 -6.75 -8.59 -12.36
N THR A 22 -5.88 -9.59 -12.50
CA THR A 22 -4.42 -9.38 -12.50
C THR A 22 -4.00 -8.48 -13.66
N LEU A 23 -4.58 -8.66 -14.86
CA LEU A 23 -4.30 -7.80 -16.01
C LEU A 23 -4.80 -6.36 -15.80
N ILE A 24 -5.99 -6.18 -15.21
CA ILE A 24 -6.52 -4.87 -14.83
C ILE A 24 -5.59 -4.20 -13.81
N ALA A 25 -5.18 -4.93 -12.77
CA ALA A 25 -4.27 -4.44 -11.73
C ALA A 25 -2.94 -3.99 -12.32
N ALA A 26 -2.35 -4.83 -13.19
CA ALA A 26 -1.11 -4.52 -13.89
C ALA A 26 -1.25 -3.27 -14.78
N THR A 27 -2.32 -3.21 -15.58
CA THR A 27 -2.59 -2.08 -16.48
C THR A 27 -2.79 -0.78 -15.70
N PHE A 28 -3.58 -0.81 -14.64
CA PHE A 28 -3.84 0.34 -13.79
C PHE A 28 -2.54 0.82 -13.11
N TRP A 29 -1.71 -0.09 -12.62
CA TRP A 29 -0.41 0.23 -12.04
C TRP A 29 0.56 0.84 -13.05
N THR A 30 0.69 0.24 -14.23
CA THR A 30 1.54 0.78 -15.29
C THR A 30 1.05 2.15 -15.76
N TYR A 31 -0.27 2.36 -15.84
CA TYR A 31 -0.86 3.64 -16.18
C TYR A 31 -0.52 4.72 -15.13
N ASP A 32 -0.74 4.43 -13.84
CA ASP A 32 -0.36 5.36 -12.76
C ASP A 32 1.12 5.70 -12.82
N TYR A 33 1.97 4.71 -13.07
CA TYR A 33 3.42 4.87 -13.18
C TYR A 33 3.81 5.86 -14.29
N ILE A 34 3.29 5.65 -15.49
CA ILE A 34 3.58 6.52 -16.65
C ILE A 34 3.10 7.95 -16.37
N CYS A 35 1.90 8.11 -15.81
CA CYS A 35 1.33 9.43 -15.55
C CYS A 35 2.11 10.24 -14.49
N SER A 36 2.71 9.60 -13.49
CA SER A 36 3.49 10.33 -12.47
C SER A 36 4.98 10.44 -12.79
N LEU A 37 5.47 9.77 -13.84
CA LEU A 37 6.90 9.64 -14.11
C LEU A 37 7.61 10.99 -14.24
N HIS A 38 6.94 11.97 -14.86
CA HIS A 38 7.50 13.32 -15.04
C HIS A 38 7.73 14.06 -13.71
N GLU A 39 6.72 14.04 -12.83
CA GLU A 39 6.80 14.64 -11.51
C GLU A 39 7.81 13.90 -10.61
N GLU A 40 7.81 12.57 -10.69
CA GLU A 40 8.70 11.69 -9.94
C GLU A 40 10.16 11.91 -10.32
N TRP A 41 10.46 12.04 -11.62
CA TRP A 41 11.82 12.32 -12.09
C TRP A 41 12.36 13.63 -11.51
N THR A 42 11.52 14.67 -11.48
CA THR A 42 11.86 15.97 -10.90
C THR A 42 12.10 15.86 -9.40
N PHE A 43 11.31 15.06 -8.69
CA PHE A 43 11.52 14.73 -7.28
C PHE A 43 12.83 13.98 -7.04
N LEU A 44 13.08 12.91 -7.79
CA LEU A 44 14.28 12.08 -7.63
C LEU A 44 15.56 12.86 -7.90
N LEU A 45 15.56 13.77 -8.89
CA LEU A 45 16.71 14.61 -9.19
C LEU A 45 16.93 15.70 -8.14
N ARG A 46 15.87 16.39 -7.71
CA ARG A 46 15.99 17.62 -6.91
C ARG A 46 15.86 17.41 -5.40
N SER A 47 15.43 16.23 -4.96
CA SER A 47 15.27 15.89 -3.55
C SER A 47 16.57 15.31 -2.96
N ARG A 48 16.92 15.76 -1.74
CA ARG A 48 18.09 15.27 -0.99
C ARG A 48 17.93 13.79 -0.64
N LEU A 49 19.03 13.04 -0.67
CA LEU A 49 19.06 11.65 -0.21
C LEU A 49 18.80 11.60 1.30
N THR A 50 17.60 11.19 1.67
CA THR A 50 17.16 10.99 3.06
C THR A 50 16.60 9.58 3.21
N LYS A 51 16.49 9.09 4.45
CA LYS A 51 15.84 7.79 4.75
C LYS A 51 14.44 7.70 4.15
N VAL A 52 13.71 8.82 4.10
CA VAL A 52 12.36 8.92 3.50
C VAL A 52 12.39 8.72 1.99
N LYS A 53 13.44 9.22 1.30
CA LYS A 53 13.62 9.00 -0.14
C LYS A 53 13.88 7.53 -0.47
N VAL A 54 14.68 6.84 0.35
CA VAL A 54 14.89 5.38 0.20
C VAL A 54 13.58 4.64 0.39
N LEU A 55 12.82 4.97 1.44
CA LEU A 55 11.52 4.38 1.70
C LEU A 55 10.54 4.58 0.53
N TYR A 56 10.51 5.79 -0.04
CA TYR A 56 9.72 6.10 -1.23
C TYR A 56 10.11 5.23 -2.43
N ILE A 57 11.41 5.13 -2.74
CA ILE A 57 11.93 4.30 -3.85
C ILE A 57 11.51 2.84 -3.64
N VAL A 58 11.67 2.29 -2.44
CA VAL A 58 11.28 0.90 -2.16
C VAL A 58 9.78 0.70 -2.35
N THR A 59 8.93 1.56 -1.76
CA THR A 59 7.47 1.49 -1.95
C THR A 59 7.06 1.60 -3.41
N ARG A 60 7.81 2.34 -4.22
CA ARG A 60 7.50 2.58 -5.63
C ARG A 60 7.92 1.44 -6.55
N TYR A 61 9.10 0.86 -6.34
CA TYR A 61 9.65 -0.13 -7.26
C TYR A 61 9.34 -1.58 -6.89
N VAL A 62 9.10 -1.89 -5.62
CA VAL A 62 8.73 -3.25 -5.17
C VAL A 62 7.44 -3.77 -5.85
N PRO A 63 6.38 -2.96 -6.03
CA PRO A 63 5.19 -3.35 -6.79
C PRO A 63 5.44 -3.92 -8.20
N PHE A 64 6.50 -3.51 -8.90
CA PHE A 64 6.83 -4.10 -10.20
C PHE A 64 7.18 -5.59 -10.09
N PHE A 65 7.97 -5.94 -9.08
CA PHE A 65 8.32 -7.33 -8.82
C PHE A 65 7.12 -8.14 -8.35
N ILE A 66 6.19 -7.51 -7.61
CA ILE A 66 4.92 -8.14 -7.22
C ILE A 66 4.09 -8.47 -8.45
N VAL A 67 3.86 -7.50 -9.36
CA VAL A 67 3.08 -7.73 -10.59
C VAL A 67 3.76 -8.79 -11.48
N ALA A 68 5.08 -8.74 -11.63
CA ALA A 68 5.81 -9.73 -12.42
C ALA A 68 5.69 -11.15 -11.83
N ALA A 69 5.82 -11.29 -10.51
CA ALA A 69 5.63 -12.56 -9.81
C ALA A 69 4.18 -13.04 -9.89
N ASP A 70 3.19 -12.14 -9.77
CA ASP A 70 1.76 -12.45 -9.89
C ASP A 70 1.43 -12.99 -11.29
N LEU A 71 1.91 -12.33 -12.34
CA LEU A 71 1.75 -12.80 -13.73
C LEU A 71 2.43 -14.17 -13.91
N TYR A 72 3.65 -14.34 -13.42
CA TYR A 72 4.35 -15.61 -13.54
C TYR A 72 3.62 -16.75 -12.82
N MET A 73 3.16 -16.54 -11.58
CA MET A 73 2.41 -17.54 -10.80
C MET A 73 1.07 -17.93 -11.43
N ASN A 74 0.39 -17.00 -12.11
CA ASN A 74 -0.89 -17.26 -12.75
C ASN A 74 -0.73 -17.94 -14.12
N PHE A 75 0.27 -17.56 -14.92
CA PHE A 75 0.44 -18.05 -16.29
C PHE A 75 1.38 -19.25 -16.42
N SER A 76 2.20 -19.54 -15.42
CA SER A 76 3.11 -20.70 -15.42
C SER A 76 2.33 -21.99 -15.11
N GLY A 77 2.27 -22.89 -16.09
CA GLY A 77 1.39 -24.06 -16.07
C GLY A 77 1.99 -25.36 -15.55
N ASN A 78 3.28 -25.40 -15.17
CA ASN A 78 3.95 -26.67 -14.87
C ASN A 78 5.19 -26.52 -13.97
N GLU A 79 4.98 -26.00 -12.75
CA GLU A 79 6.07 -25.82 -11.77
C GLU A 79 6.12 -26.98 -10.77
N ASP A 80 7.34 -27.42 -10.47
CA ASP A 80 7.58 -28.33 -9.35
C ASP A 80 7.14 -27.70 -8.02
N ARG A 81 6.76 -28.54 -7.05
CA ARG A 81 6.34 -28.11 -5.70
C ARG A 81 7.33 -27.17 -5.03
N ASP A 82 8.61 -27.44 -5.19
CA ASP A 82 9.67 -26.65 -4.54
C ASP A 82 9.82 -25.27 -5.19
N GLN A 83 9.67 -25.17 -6.52
CA GLN A 83 9.72 -23.90 -7.24
C GLN A 83 8.53 -23.01 -6.89
N CYS A 84 7.32 -23.58 -6.86
CA CYS A 84 6.10 -22.88 -6.43
C CYS A 84 6.23 -22.37 -4.98
N LEU A 85 6.81 -23.14 -4.07
CA LEU A 85 7.02 -22.73 -2.68
C LEU A 85 8.01 -21.56 -2.56
N ILE A 86 9.13 -21.62 -3.29
CA ILE A 86 10.12 -20.53 -3.33
C ILE A 86 9.48 -19.26 -3.87
N LEU A 87 8.79 -19.36 -5.00
CA LEU A 87 8.15 -18.22 -5.67
C LEU A 87 7.05 -17.59 -4.81
N SER A 88 6.20 -18.42 -4.18
CA SER A 88 5.17 -17.95 -3.25
C SER A 88 5.78 -17.24 -2.04
N ASN A 89 6.91 -17.73 -1.51
CA ASN A 89 7.60 -17.09 -0.40
C ASN A 89 8.23 -15.75 -0.81
N ILE A 90 8.86 -15.69 -1.99
CA ILE A 90 9.39 -14.43 -2.55
C ILE A 90 8.26 -13.41 -2.72
N TYR A 91 7.15 -13.83 -3.32
CA TYR A 91 5.96 -13.00 -3.50
C TYR A 91 5.42 -12.46 -2.18
N ALA A 92 5.27 -13.31 -1.16
CA ALA A 92 4.85 -12.91 0.17
C ALA A 92 5.83 -11.88 0.78
N CYS A 93 7.14 -12.13 0.71
CA CYS A 93 8.17 -11.19 1.18
C CYS A 93 8.11 -9.83 0.47
N LEU A 94 7.94 -9.80 -0.85
CA LEU A 94 7.80 -8.55 -1.61
C LEU A 94 6.56 -7.77 -1.17
N ARG A 95 5.44 -8.45 -0.95
CA ARG A 95 4.21 -7.82 -0.45
C ARG A 95 4.38 -7.25 0.96
N LEU A 96 5.04 -7.98 1.85
CA LEU A 96 5.39 -7.50 3.18
C LEU A 96 6.21 -6.22 3.12
N ILE A 97 7.26 -6.20 2.29
CA ILE A 97 8.13 -5.04 2.13
C ILE A 97 7.33 -3.85 1.60
N SER A 98 6.53 -4.04 0.54
CA SER A 98 5.72 -2.98 -0.05
C SER A 98 4.74 -2.37 0.96
N LEU A 99 4.02 -3.24 1.69
CA LEU A 99 3.04 -2.81 2.69
C LEU A 99 3.71 -2.09 3.85
N ALA A 100 4.75 -2.69 4.44
CA ALA A 100 5.47 -2.10 5.56
C ALA A 100 6.07 -0.73 5.20
N CYS A 101 6.65 -0.60 4.01
CA CYS A 101 7.20 0.68 3.55
C CYS A 101 6.11 1.73 3.32
N SER A 102 4.98 1.34 2.72
CA SER A 102 3.81 2.22 2.52
C SER A 102 3.25 2.73 3.85
N GLU A 103 3.05 1.82 4.81
CA GLU A 103 2.57 2.15 6.15
C GLU A 103 3.56 3.05 6.91
N CYS A 104 4.87 2.80 6.77
CA CYS A 104 5.88 3.69 7.34
C CYS A 104 5.79 5.11 6.78
N LEU A 105 5.47 5.29 5.48
CA LEU A 105 5.26 6.63 4.90
C LEU A 105 4.05 7.34 5.53
N PHE A 106 2.96 6.62 5.77
CA PHE A 106 1.78 7.14 6.47
C PHE A 106 2.06 7.48 7.94
N VAL A 107 2.83 6.64 8.64
CA VAL A 107 3.29 6.93 10.02
C VAL A 107 4.13 8.18 10.05
N LEU A 108 5.15 8.29 9.19
CA LEU A 108 6.05 9.44 9.15
C LEU A 108 5.28 10.76 8.96
N ARG A 109 4.21 10.72 8.16
CA ARG A 109 3.31 11.85 7.95
C ARG A 109 2.55 12.23 9.20
N THR A 110 1.94 11.24 9.84
CA THR A 110 1.20 11.46 11.09
C THR A 110 2.13 11.95 12.20
N CYS A 111 3.36 11.45 12.25
CA CYS A 111 4.42 11.91 13.15
C CYS A 111 4.86 13.35 12.85
N ALA A 112 5.04 13.73 11.58
CA ALA A 112 5.37 15.10 11.23
C ALA A 112 4.27 16.10 11.63
N LEU A 113 3.01 15.63 11.65
CA LEU A 113 1.86 16.42 12.07
C LEU A 113 1.78 16.60 13.61
N TRP A 114 2.31 15.63 14.34
CA TRP A 114 2.32 15.58 15.80
C TRP A 114 3.74 15.75 16.35
N ASN A 115 4.04 16.93 16.89
CA ASN A 115 5.30 17.17 17.62
C ASN A 115 5.31 16.52 19.02
N ASN A 116 4.87 15.26 19.14
CA ASN A 116 4.71 14.56 20.42
C ASN A 116 5.31 13.15 20.38
N ASN A 117 6.31 12.91 21.22
CA ASN A 117 7.07 11.66 21.30
C ASN A 117 6.21 10.43 21.60
N ARG A 118 5.10 10.56 22.35
CA ARG A 118 4.26 9.41 22.72
C ARG A 118 3.51 8.79 21.54
N ILE A 119 3.04 9.62 20.60
CA ILE A 119 2.29 9.15 19.43
C ILE A 119 3.24 8.49 18.43
N ILE A 120 4.44 9.05 18.29
CA ILE A 120 5.52 8.46 17.49
C ILE A 120 5.83 7.05 18.03
N LEU A 121 5.95 6.89 19.34
CA LEU A 121 6.21 5.60 19.97
C LEU A 121 5.07 4.59 19.72
N ILE A 122 3.81 5.00 19.88
CA ILE A 122 2.63 4.14 19.63
C ILE A 122 2.60 3.70 18.16
N ALA A 123 2.83 4.63 17.23
CA ALA A 123 2.82 4.33 15.80
C ALA A 123 3.93 3.32 15.43
N ILE A 124 5.15 3.53 15.93
CA ILE A 124 6.28 2.61 15.70
C ILE A 124 6.01 1.23 16.31
N LEU A 125 5.56 1.16 17.57
CA LEU A 125 5.24 -0.11 18.24
C LEU A 125 4.16 -0.88 17.48
N SER A 126 3.13 -0.17 17.01
CA SER A 126 2.04 -0.79 16.25
C SER A 126 2.51 -1.31 14.88
N THR A 127 3.41 -0.60 14.20
CA THR A 127 4.00 -1.08 12.94
C THR A 127 4.86 -2.34 13.17
N ILE A 128 5.68 -2.36 14.21
CA ILE A 128 6.50 -3.53 14.56
C ILE A 128 5.61 -4.73 14.90
N PHE A 129 4.55 -4.52 15.68
CA PHE A 129 3.60 -5.56 16.03
C PHE A 129 2.89 -6.14 14.80
N ALA A 130 2.44 -5.28 13.88
CA ALA A 130 1.84 -5.71 12.62
C ALA A 130 2.83 -6.57 11.81
N ILE A 131 4.06 -6.09 11.58
CA ILE A 131 5.08 -6.85 10.85
C ILE A 131 5.34 -8.22 11.50
N GLY A 132 5.38 -8.28 12.84
CA GLY A 132 5.56 -9.53 13.58
C GLY A 132 4.46 -10.56 13.29
N ILE A 133 3.19 -10.15 13.33
CA ILE A 133 2.06 -11.04 13.02
C ILE A 133 2.17 -11.58 11.60
N TRP A 134 2.43 -10.70 10.64
CA TRP A 134 2.57 -11.08 9.23
C TRP A 134 3.75 -12.05 8.99
N LEU A 135 4.88 -11.90 9.67
CA LEU A 135 5.99 -12.86 9.56
C LEU A 135 5.60 -14.25 10.07
N THR A 136 4.81 -14.31 11.15
CA THR A 136 4.33 -15.60 11.68
C THR A 136 3.31 -16.27 10.75
N THR A 137 2.51 -15.52 10.00
CA THR A 137 1.54 -16.08 9.03
C THR A 137 2.25 -16.68 7.82
N VAL A 138 3.31 -16.02 7.32
CA VAL A 138 4.12 -16.54 6.21
C VAL A 138 4.85 -17.83 6.61
N ALA A 139 5.39 -17.89 7.84
CA ALA A 139 6.10 -19.07 8.34
C ALA A 139 5.21 -20.30 8.59
N THR A 140 3.92 -20.10 8.86
CA THR A 140 2.98 -21.17 9.26
C THR A 140 2.03 -21.62 8.15
N SER A 141 2.07 -20.99 6.99
CA SER A 141 1.15 -21.29 5.88
C SER A 141 1.68 -22.41 4.98
N HIS A 142 0.79 -23.36 4.66
CA HIS A 142 1.10 -24.48 3.76
C HIS A 142 0.80 -24.11 2.29
N VAL A 143 1.70 -24.50 1.40
CA VAL A 143 1.51 -24.38 -0.06
C VAL A 143 0.96 -25.69 -0.59
N THR A 144 -0.09 -25.63 -1.41
CA THR A 144 -0.66 -26.80 -2.08
C THR A 144 -0.61 -26.59 -3.58
N ASN A 145 0.10 -27.46 -4.30
CA ASN A 145 -0.03 -27.47 -5.74
C ASN A 145 -1.40 -28.04 -6.10
N SER A 146 -2.16 -27.32 -6.92
CA SER A 146 -3.31 -27.91 -7.61
C SER A 146 -2.78 -28.80 -8.74
N VAL A 147 -2.40 -30.04 -8.44
CA VAL A 147 -2.18 -31.09 -9.47
C VAL A 147 -3.55 -31.62 -9.90
N ILE A 148 -4.43 -30.73 -10.33
CA ILE A 148 -5.67 -31.09 -10.99
C ILE A 148 -5.38 -30.92 -12.48
N PRO A 149 -5.50 -31.97 -13.31
CA PRO A 149 -5.35 -31.80 -14.74
C PRO A 149 -6.33 -30.70 -15.18
N ASP A 150 -5.81 -29.69 -15.87
CA ASP A 150 -6.52 -28.51 -16.42
C ASP A 150 -6.67 -27.25 -15.53
N ILE A 151 -6.06 -27.19 -14.33
CA ILE A 151 -5.97 -25.94 -13.53
C ILE A 151 -4.50 -25.53 -13.37
N THR A 152 -4.09 -24.48 -14.08
CA THR A 152 -2.74 -23.90 -14.02
C THR A 152 -2.61 -22.89 -12.87
N GLY A 153 -1.57 -23.02 -12.03
CA GLY A 153 -1.20 -22.01 -11.04
C GLY A 153 -0.61 -22.56 -9.74
N CYS A 154 0.23 -21.75 -9.11
CA CYS A 154 0.78 -22.02 -7.78
C CYS A 154 -0.10 -21.37 -6.70
N HIS A 155 -0.78 -22.18 -5.88
CA HIS A 155 -1.75 -21.68 -4.90
C HIS A 155 -1.35 -22.01 -3.45
N ARG A 156 -1.48 -21.00 -2.58
CA ARG A 156 -1.27 -21.17 -1.15
C ARG A 156 -2.61 -21.52 -0.49
N SER A 157 -2.88 -22.81 -0.29
CA SER A 157 -4.07 -23.24 0.45
C SER A 157 -3.82 -23.08 1.95
N SER A 158 -4.15 -21.90 2.44
CA SER A 158 -4.30 -21.67 3.86
C SER A 158 -5.40 -20.65 4.10
N GLY A 159 -6.65 -21.11 4.03
CA GLY A 159 -7.81 -20.46 4.64
C GLY A 159 -7.75 -20.52 6.17
N SER A 160 -6.62 -20.10 6.76
CA SER A 160 -6.42 -20.07 8.20
C SER A 160 -6.86 -18.72 8.77
N PHE A 161 -7.42 -18.76 9.98
CA PHE A 161 -7.67 -17.61 10.86
C PHE A 161 -6.53 -16.58 10.89
N SER A 162 -5.30 -17.05 10.68
CA SER A 162 -4.09 -16.22 10.59
C SER A 162 -4.15 -15.13 9.50
N PHE A 163 -4.62 -15.45 8.29
CA PHE A 163 -4.73 -14.46 7.20
C PHE A 163 -5.81 -13.42 7.50
N PHE A 164 -6.91 -13.84 8.11
CA PHE A 164 -7.96 -12.92 8.50
C PHE A 164 -7.51 -11.92 9.57
N MET A 165 -6.74 -12.39 10.55
CA MET A 165 -6.17 -11.54 11.60
C MET A 165 -5.25 -10.45 11.05
N GLN A 166 -4.52 -10.78 10.00
CA GLN A 166 -3.61 -9.90 9.32
C GLN A 166 -4.29 -8.62 8.78
N PHE A 167 -5.42 -8.79 8.09
CA PHE A 167 -6.21 -7.66 7.56
C PHE A 167 -6.89 -6.86 8.67
N ILE A 168 -7.35 -7.52 9.75
CA ILE A 168 -7.93 -6.81 10.90
C ILE A 168 -6.88 -5.90 11.53
N VAL A 169 -5.67 -6.41 11.77
CA VAL A 169 -4.59 -5.61 12.36
C VAL A 169 -4.24 -4.43 11.47
N LEU A 170 -4.18 -4.63 10.15
CA LEU A 170 -3.94 -3.56 9.19
C LEU A 170 -5.06 -2.51 9.21
N LEU A 171 -6.32 -2.94 9.20
CA LEU A 171 -7.49 -2.05 9.27
C LEU A 171 -7.51 -1.24 10.56
N VAL A 172 -7.26 -1.88 11.71
CA VAL A 172 -7.18 -1.19 13.01
C VAL A 172 -6.04 -0.17 12.99
N PHE A 173 -4.88 -0.55 12.45
CA PHE A 173 -3.74 0.36 12.34
C PHE A 173 -4.07 1.60 11.50
N GLN A 174 -4.66 1.40 10.32
CA GLN A 174 -5.11 2.50 9.47
C GLN A 174 -6.15 3.38 10.19
N LEU A 175 -7.12 2.78 10.88
CA LEU A 175 -8.12 3.53 11.66
C LEU A 175 -7.45 4.41 12.72
N VAL A 176 -6.42 3.92 13.40
CA VAL A 176 -5.66 4.70 14.39
C VAL A 176 -4.98 5.91 13.72
N LEU A 177 -4.31 5.70 12.57
CA LEU A 177 -3.65 6.79 11.83
C LEU A 177 -4.65 7.84 11.32
N VAL A 178 -5.79 7.41 10.79
CA VAL A 178 -6.88 8.30 10.36
C VAL A 178 -7.41 9.09 11.55
N SER A 179 -7.68 8.41 12.66
CA SER A 179 -8.21 9.04 13.87
C SER A 179 -7.24 10.08 14.43
N LEU A 180 -5.94 9.77 14.50
CA LEU A 180 -4.91 10.71 14.94
C LEU A 180 -4.79 11.93 14.03
N THR A 181 -4.93 11.72 12.72
CA THR A 181 -4.92 12.80 11.73
C THR A 181 -6.17 13.66 11.88
N LEU A 182 -7.35 13.06 12.02
CA LEU A 182 -8.63 13.75 12.17
C LEU A 182 -8.70 14.57 13.45
N VAL A 183 -8.24 14.02 14.58
CA VAL A 183 -8.15 14.74 15.86
C VAL A 183 -7.31 16.00 15.70
N ARG A 184 -6.18 15.90 15.01
CA ARG A 184 -5.34 17.08 14.75
C ARG A 184 -6.01 18.10 13.84
N VAL A 185 -6.72 17.64 12.80
CA VAL A 185 -7.49 18.50 11.90
C VAL A 185 -8.50 19.32 12.70
N VAL A 186 -9.28 18.66 13.55
CA VAL A 186 -10.31 19.30 14.38
C VAL A 186 -9.67 20.27 15.38
N GLN A 187 -8.58 19.89 16.03
CA GLN A 187 -7.84 20.78 16.95
C GLN A 187 -7.34 22.04 16.23
N SER A 188 -6.76 21.89 15.05
CA SER A 188 -6.21 23.01 14.30
C SER A 188 -7.28 23.91 13.70
N TRP A 189 -8.42 23.34 13.29
CA TRP A 189 -9.56 24.11 12.80
C TRP A 189 -10.14 24.99 13.91
N ARG A 190 -10.22 24.46 15.13
CA ARG A 190 -10.63 25.23 16.32
C ARG A 190 -9.63 26.31 16.71
N SER A 191 -8.36 26.17 16.36
CA SER A 191 -7.28 27.10 16.74
C SER A 191 -6.92 28.15 15.67
N ALA A 192 -7.73 28.30 14.61
CA ALA A 192 -7.57 29.31 13.55
C ALA A 192 -6.21 29.32 12.82
N GLN A 193 -5.68 28.15 12.45
CA GLN A 193 -4.53 28.09 11.52
C GLN A 193 -4.98 28.09 10.05
N GLY A 194 -4.21 28.80 9.20
CA GLY A 194 -4.61 29.27 7.86
C GLY A 194 -4.97 28.21 6.79
N PRO A 195 -5.45 28.67 5.62
CA PRO A 195 -6.09 27.84 4.58
C PRO A 195 -5.16 26.79 3.94
N LEU A 196 -3.85 27.05 3.90
CA LEU A 196 -2.84 26.13 3.37
C LEU A 196 -2.77 24.81 4.15
N TYR A 197 -2.95 24.88 5.48
CA TYR A 197 -2.95 23.72 6.36
C TYR A 197 -4.22 22.85 6.16
N ALA A 198 -5.37 23.48 5.91
CA ALA A 198 -6.64 22.79 5.67
C ALA A 198 -6.64 22.02 4.33
N ILE A 199 -6.05 22.59 3.28
CA ILE A 199 -5.94 21.94 1.96
C ILE A 199 -5.02 20.72 2.05
N LEU A 200 -3.89 20.87 2.73
CA LEU A 200 -2.91 19.80 2.92
C LEU A 200 -3.48 18.59 3.67
N LEU A 201 -4.41 18.85 4.60
CA LEU A 201 -5.11 17.84 5.38
C LEU A 201 -6.28 17.18 4.64
N LYS A 202 -7.03 17.91 3.81
CA LYS A 202 -8.15 17.34 3.01
C LYS A 202 -7.68 16.21 2.10
N HIS A 203 -6.54 16.40 1.43
CA HIS A 203 -5.98 15.39 0.54
C HIS A 203 -5.50 14.18 1.33
N ASN A 204 -4.89 14.39 2.51
CA ASN A 204 -4.42 13.32 3.37
C ASN A 204 -5.56 12.37 3.80
N ILE A 205 -6.71 12.92 4.19
CA ILE A 205 -7.89 12.14 4.59
C ILE A 205 -8.42 11.30 3.42
N PHE A 206 -8.39 11.82 2.19
CA PHE A 206 -8.82 11.07 1.01
C PHE A 206 -7.98 9.79 0.80
N TYR A 207 -6.65 9.91 0.81
CA TYR A 207 -5.76 8.75 0.67
C TYR A 207 -5.98 7.71 1.77
N TYR A 208 -6.16 8.17 3.01
CA TYR A 208 -6.45 7.31 4.15
C TYR A 208 -7.82 6.60 4.05
N ALA A 209 -8.86 7.31 3.60
CA ALA A 209 -10.18 6.73 3.40
C ALA A 209 -10.16 5.66 2.29
N CYS A 210 -9.42 5.89 1.21
CA CYS A 210 -9.23 4.88 0.16
C CYS A 210 -8.54 3.63 0.70
N GLY A 211 -7.47 3.77 1.49
CA GLY A 211 -6.80 2.63 2.14
C GLY A 211 -7.75 1.82 3.03
N LEU A 212 -8.50 2.50 3.91
CA LEU A 212 -9.47 1.86 4.80
C LEU A 212 -10.56 1.09 4.04
N LEU A 213 -11.09 1.67 2.96
CA LEU A 213 -12.09 1.02 2.14
C LEU A 213 -11.54 -0.25 1.49
N LEU A 214 -10.29 -0.22 1.02
CA LEU A 214 -9.64 -1.40 0.43
C LEU A 214 -9.42 -2.51 1.46
N SER A 215 -8.94 -2.17 2.65
CA SER A 215 -8.79 -3.15 3.73
C SER A 215 -10.15 -3.73 4.17
N ALA A 216 -11.22 -2.92 4.17
CA ALA A 216 -12.57 -3.40 4.46
C ALA A 216 -13.11 -4.33 3.36
N ILE A 217 -12.87 -4.02 2.09
CA ILE A 217 -13.21 -4.88 0.95
C ILE A 217 -12.49 -6.23 1.09
N ASN A 218 -11.20 -6.23 1.46
CA ASN A 218 -10.41 -7.46 1.62
C ASN A 218 -10.89 -8.36 2.76
N ILE A 219 -11.58 -7.79 3.76
CA ILE A 219 -12.24 -8.55 4.83
C ILE A 219 -13.62 -9.06 4.39
N LEU A 220 -14.36 -8.27 3.62
CA LEU A 220 -15.76 -8.53 3.29
C LEU A 220 -15.93 -9.50 2.12
N VAL A 221 -15.13 -9.35 1.06
CA VAL A 221 -15.24 -10.17 -0.16
C VAL A 221 -15.10 -11.67 0.16
N PRO A 222 -14.11 -12.12 0.96
CA PRO A 222 -13.98 -13.54 1.26
C PRO A 222 -15.09 -14.10 2.17
N LYS A 223 -15.74 -13.24 2.97
CA LYS A 223 -16.92 -13.63 3.78
C LYS A 223 -18.18 -13.78 2.93
N LEU A 224 -18.28 -13.05 1.83
CA LEU A 224 -19.46 -13.04 0.97
C LEU A 224 -19.38 -14.06 -0.18
N LEU A 225 -18.19 -14.44 -0.65
CA LEU A 225 -18.00 -15.22 -1.89
C LEU A 225 -17.33 -16.60 -1.72
N ASP A 226 -17.48 -17.23 -0.55
CA ASP A 226 -17.03 -18.60 -0.25
C ASP A 226 -15.53 -18.91 -0.54
N TYR A 227 -14.73 -18.53 0.45
CA TYR A 227 -13.41 -18.98 0.92
C TYR A 227 -12.19 -19.25 0.01
N SER A 228 -12.20 -19.98 -1.10
CA SER A 228 -10.90 -20.56 -1.55
C SER A 228 -10.12 -19.79 -2.63
N ILE A 229 -10.78 -19.04 -3.51
CA ILE A 229 -10.08 -18.29 -4.60
C ILE A 229 -10.25 -16.77 -4.47
N SER A 230 -11.17 -16.33 -3.62
CA SER A 230 -11.52 -14.92 -3.42
C SER A 230 -10.46 -14.08 -2.68
N TYR A 231 -9.45 -14.68 -2.07
CA TYR A 231 -8.46 -13.93 -1.27
C TYR A 231 -7.35 -13.29 -2.11
N PHE A 232 -6.99 -13.89 -3.25
CA PHE A 232 -5.79 -13.50 -4.00
C PHE A 232 -5.96 -12.18 -4.77
N VAL A 233 -7.12 -12.02 -5.43
CA VAL A 233 -7.41 -10.86 -6.27
C VAL A 233 -7.51 -9.55 -5.49
N PRO A 234 -8.24 -9.48 -4.36
CA PRO A 234 -8.35 -8.24 -3.58
C PRO A 234 -7.04 -7.89 -2.86
N GLU A 235 -6.25 -8.90 -2.47
CA GLU A 235 -4.96 -8.73 -1.80
C GLU A 235 -3.92 -7.99 -2.65
N SER A 236 -3.77 -8.42 -3.90
CA SER A 236 -2.80 -7.82 -4.83
C SER A 236 -3.17 -6.37 -5.11
N LEU A 237 -4.45 -6.10 -5.34
CA LEU A 237 -4.97 -4.76 -5.57
C LEU A 237 -4.76 -3.83 -4.38
N GLU A 238 -5.02 -4.29 -3.15
CA GLU A 238 -4.78 -3.50 -1.95
C GLU A 238 -3.32 -3.07 -1.85
N VAL A 239 -2.37 -3.99 -2.01
CA VAL A 239 -0.94 -3.65 -1.87
C VAL A 239 -0.50 -2.66 -2.94
N LEU A 240 -0.95 -2.84 -4.19
CA LEU A 240 -0.62 -1.93 -5.30
C LEU A 240 -1.22 -0.55 -5.04
N ILE A 241 -2.51 -0.47 -4.71
CA ILE A 241 -3.17 0.81 -4.51
C ILE A 241 -2.61 1.50 -3.26
N LEU A 242 -2.35 0.79 -2.17
CA LEU A 242 -1.76 1.39 -0.97
C LEU A 242 -0.38 2.01 -1.26
N ALA A 243 0.45 1.34 -2.05
CA ALA A 243 1.73 1.88 -2.52
C ALA A 243 1.55 3.12 -3.43
N MET A 244 0.58 3.10 -4.34
CA MET A 244 0.23 4.29 -5.16
C MET A 244 -0.21 5.45 -4.28
N LEU A 245 -1.15 5.22 -3.35
CA LEU A 245 -1.68 6.24 -2.46
C LEU A 245 -0.54 6.85 -1.63
N ALA A 246 0.32 6.02 -1.04
CA ALA A 246 1.47 6.48 -0.25
C ALA A 246 2.45 7.32 -1.08
N THR A 247 2.77 6.88 -2.31
CA THR A 247 3.73 7.57 -3.19
C THR A 247 3.16 8.87 -3.77
N ARG A 248 1.93 8.86 -4.29
CA ARG A 248 1.21 10.06 -4.79
C ARG A 248 1.06 11.09 -3.69
N MET A 249 0.65 10.65 -2.50
CA MET A 249 0.56 11.49 -1.33
C MET A 249 1.91 12.12 -1.00
N HIS A 250 3.00 11.33 -0.99
CA HIS A 250 4.37 11.82 -0.77
C HIS A 250 4.76 12.93 -1.74
N LEU A 251 4.62 12.63 -3.04
CA LEU A 251 4.99 13.51 -4.15
C LEU A 251 4.21 14.83 -4.12
N HIS A 252 2.89 14.76 -3.89
CA HIS A 252 2.03 15.94 -3.83
C HIS A 252 2.49 16.95 -2.76
N LEU A 253 2.86 16.48 -1.55
CA LEU A 253 3.39 17.42 -0.55
C LEU A 253 4.74 17.99 -0.91
N TRP A 254 5.61 17.19 -1.52
CA TRP A 254 6.91 17.71 -1.92
C TRP A 254 6.74 18.86 -2.92
N HIS A 255 5.81 18.72 -3.86
CA HIS A 255 5.44 19.81 -4.77
C HIS A 255 4.86 21.01 -4.02
N MET A 256 3.90 20.82 -3.11
CA MET A 256 3.33 21.92 -2.32
C MET A 256 4.39 22.67 -1.51
N ASN A 257 5.27 21.95 -0.83
CA ASN A 257 6.35 22.53 -0.04
C ASN A 257 7.33 23.31 -0.92
N ARG A 258 7.59 22.82 -2.14
CA ARG A 258 8.42 23.52 -3.11
C ARG A 258 7.77 24.83 -3.59
N HIS A 259 6.46 24.82 -3.84
CA HIS A 259 5.72 26.03 -4.23
C HIS A 259 5.67 27.03 -3.09
N ALA A 260 5.45 26.59 -1.85
CA ALA A 260 5.51 27.46 -0.66
C ALA A 260 6.88 28.12 -0.51
N ASN A 261 7.97 27.34 -0.53
CA ASN A 261 9.32 27.89 -0.45
C ASN A 261 9.71 28.76 -1.65
N GLY A 262 9.18 28.45 -2.85
CA GLY A 262 9.38 29.26 -4.05
C GLY A 262 8.64 30.60 -3.98
N SER A 263 7.41 30.61 -3.45
CA SER A 263 6.64 31.83 -3.21
C SER A 263 7.25 32.66 -2.09
N GLU A 264 7.71 32.06 -0.99
CA GLU A 264 8.43 32.78 0.07
C GLU A 264 9.74 33.38 -0.44
N ALA A 265 10.52 32.63 -1.24
CA ALA A 265 11.74 33.16 -1.85
C ALA A 265 11.44 34.31 -2.84
N LEU A 266 10.37 34.23 -3.62
CA LEU A 266 9.97 35.28 -4.56
C LEU A 266 9.43 36.52 -3.83
N VAL A 267 8.71 36.35 -2.71
CA VAL A 267 8.29 37.45 -1.83
C VAL A 267 9.51 38.11 -1.18
N CYS A 268 10.49 37.34 -0.70
CA CYS A 268 11.73 37.89 -0.15
C CYS A 268 12.54 38.67 -1.19
N ILE A 269 12.62 38.21 -2.44
CA ILE A 269 13.31 38.93 -3.54
C ILE A 269 12.58 40.25 -3.86
N SER A 270 11.24 40.24 -3.92
CA SER A 270 10.45 41.45 -4.16
C SER A 270 10.57 42.49 -3.02
N MET A 271 10.83 42.05 -1.78
CA MET A 271 11.04 42.96 -0.65
C MET A 271 12.45 43.56 -0.62
N SER A 272 13.48 42.82 -1.06
CA SER A 272 14.85 43.36 -1.15
C SER A 272 15.02 44.38 -2.27
N ASP A 273 14.27 44.24 -3.37
CA ASP A 273 14.30 45.20 -4.48
C ASP A 273 13.52 46.50 -4.20
N MET A 274 12.82 46.58 -3.06
CA MET A 274 12.16 47.80 -2.57
C MET A 274 12.93 48.51 -1.44
N SER A 275 14.21 48.18 -1.24
CA SER A 275 15.07 49.01 -0.39
C SER A 275 15.52 50.24 -1.20
N PRO A 276 15.11 51.47 -0.84
CA PRO A 276 15.57 52.65 -1.55
C PRO A 276 17.07 52.78 -1.32
N VAL A 277 17.81 52.86 -2.42
CA VAL A 277 19.19 53.34 -2.45
C VAL A 277 19.17 54.73 -1.82
N ASN A 278 19.70 54.83 -0.60
CA ASN A 278 19.94 56.08 0.10
C ASN A 278 21.21 56.74 -0.46
#